data_AF-A0A4V2YRA4-F1
#
_entry.id   AF-A0A4V2YRA4-F1
#
_cell.length_a   1.000
_cell.length_b   1.000
_cell.length_c   1.000
_cell.angle_alpha   90.00
_cell.angle_beta   90.00
_cell.angle_gamma   90.00
#
_symmetry.space_group_name_H-M   'P 1'
#
loop_
_entity.id
_entity.type
_entity.pdbx_description
1 polymer ?
#
loop_
_entity_poly.entity_id
_entity_poly.type
_entity_poly.pdbx_seq_one_letter_code
_entity_poly.pdbx_strand_id
1 'polypeptide(L)'
;MMAESGGRLRRLALGAPRQHLTLTGSAAGAVVLAVLVAGGFDPLEKPEADVAPLAVGEAADIGPFTVTVDRMRVVDELPGISEGDDDTRVLALVGTVTATGTTTQYGAMLSESVALDGVPGVPAEVLPGETTDPGEPVPAGDVYVMADGTRLDAVQPGLEYEVAFVWEQDARADVPSEARLVLIGRTLRQSSIDHSDEWLDPLPVVAGDIEVTEPSAEPTEPAEEDS
;
A
#
# COMPACT_ATOMS: atom_id res chain seq x y z
N MET A 1 15.76 36.08 -55.81
CA MET A 1 14.71 35.90 -56.85
C MET A 1 13.47 35.44 -56.08
N MET A 2 12.62 36.36 -55.60
CA MET A 2 11.40 36.86 -56.29
C MET A 2 10.58 35.70 -56.85
N ALA A 3 9.29 35.50 -56.55
CA ALA A 3 8.22 36.46 -56.34
C ALA A 3 7.03 35.74 -55.64
N GLU A 4 6.29 36.41 -54.75
CA GLU A 4 4.88 36.88 -54.98
C GLU A 4 3.80 35.79 -54.92
N SER A 5 2.55 36.01 -54.54
CA SER A 5 1.84 37.07 -53.82
C SER A 5 0.36 36.66 -53.84
N GLY A 6 -0.33 36.83 -52.71
CA GLY A 6 -1.71 37.35 -52.65
C GLY A 6 -2.89 36.49 -53.09
N GLY A 7 -3.96 36.47 -52.27
CA GLY A 7 -5.21 35.88 -52.76
C GLY A 7 -6.46 35.81 -51.88
N ARG A 8 -6.84 36.90 -51.20
CA ARG A 8 -8.25 37.31 -50.97
C ARG A 8 -9.16 36.53 -50.00
N LEU A 9 -9.58 37.28 -48.97
CA LEU A 9 -10.82 37.16 -48.19
C LEU A 9 -12.08 37.08 -49.07
N ARG A 10 -13.11 36.36 -48.59
CA ARG A 10 -14.53 36.78 -48.65
C ARG A 10 -15.40 36.00 -47.65
N ARG A 11 -15.99 36.74 -46.70
CA ARG A 11 -17.19 36.35 -45.93
C ARG A 11 -18.38 36.21 -46.88
N LEU A 12 -19.29 35.27 -46.59
CA LEU A 12 -20.73 35.43 -46.84
C LEU A 12 -21.51 34.63 -45.77
N ALA A 13 -22.41 35.34 -45.09
CA ALA A 13 -23.45 34.83 -44.22
C ALA A 13 -24.69 34.39 -45.05
N LEU A 14 -25.78 34.06 -44.34
CA LEU A 14 -27.11 33.62 -44.80
C LEU A 14 -27.19 32.09 -44.90
N GLY A 15 -28.15 31.39 -44.32
CA GLY A 15 -29.44 31.71 -43.74
C GLY A 15 -30.18 30.38 -43.63
N ALA A 16 -30.87 30.13 -42.52
CA ALA A 16 -31.57 28.87 -42.30
C ALA A 16 -32.79 28.74 -43.23
N PRO A 17 -33.10 27.52 -43.68
CA PRO A 17 -34.48 27.14 -43.95
C PRO A 17 -34.94 26.11 -42.91
N ARG A 18 -35.97 26.50 -42.14
CA ARG A 18 -36.87 25.55 -41.47
C ARG A 18 -37.49 24.66 -42.53
N GLN A 19 -37.23 23.36 -42.48
CA GLN A 19 -37.99 22.38 -43.25
C GLN A 19 -38.70 21.43 -42.29
N HIS A 20 -40.03 21.54 -42.34
CA HIS A 20 -41.00 20.63 -41.77
C HIS A 20 -40.71 19.20 -42.24
N LEU A 21 -40.35 18.32 -41.30
CA LEU A 21 -40.41 16.89 -41.52
C LEU A 21 -41.70 16.37 -40.89
N THR A 22 -42.60 16.06 -41.82
CA THR A 22 -43.90 15.45 -41.66
C THR A 22 -43.83 14.16 -40.85
N LEU A 23 -44.67 14.11 -39.83
CA LEU A 23 -44.91 12.97 -38.96
C LEU A 23 -45.82 11.97 -39.69
N THR A 24 -45.26 10.96 -40.35
CA THR A 24 -46.00 9.71 -40.66
C THR A 24 -45.04 8.61 -41.13
N GLY A 25 -45.00 7.51 -40.38
CA GLY A 25 -44.54 6.21 -40.87
C GLY A 25 -43.29 5.65 -40.19
N SER A 26 -43.53 4.68 -39.30
CA SER A 26 -42.62 3.58 -38.95
C SER A 26 -41.47 3.90 -37.98
N ALA A 27 -41.71 3.68 -36.68
CA ALA A 27 -40.61 3.50 -35.73
C ALA A 27 -40.98 2.46 -34.66
N ALA A 28 -40.76 1.19 -34.99
CA ALA A 28 -40.40 0.16 -34.03
C ALA A 28 -39.02 0.49 -33.42
N GLY A 29 -38.92 1.65 -32.76
CA GLY A 29 -37.66 2.27 -32.35
C GLY A 29 -37.82 3.19 -31.14
N ALA A 30 -38.86 2.96 -30.32
CA ALA A 30 -39.15 3.74 -29.13
C ALA A 30 -39.24 2.89 -27.85
N VAL A 31 -38.63 1.69 -27.82
CA VAL A 31 -38.56 0.85 -26.60
C VAL A 31 -37.12 0.64 -26.11
N VAL A 32 -36.08 1.02 -26.87
CA VAL A 32 -34.69 0.79 -26.46
C VAL A 32 -34.08 1.92 -25.60
N LEU A 33 -34.81 3.01 -25.36
CA LEU A 33 -34.28 4.17 -24.61
C LEU A 33 -34.96 4.40 -23.25
N ALA A 34 -35.26 3.33 -22.50
CA ALA A 34 -35.86 3.45 -21.16
C ALA A 34 -35.31 2.47 -20.11
N VAL A 35 -34.12 1.88 -20.31
CA VAL A 35 -33.47 1.00 -19.30
C VAL A 35 -32.10 1.51 -18.82
N LEU A 36 -31.57 2.60 -19.39
CA LEU A 36 -30.24 3.13 -19.02
C LEU A 36 -30.22 4.09 -17.82
N VAL A 37 -31.28 4.15 -16.99
CA VAL A 37 -31.34 5.06 -15.81
C VAL A 37 -31.58 4.31 -14.49
N ALA A 38 -31.58 2.98 -14.49
CA ALA A 38 -31.74 2.18 -13.27
C ALA A 38 -30.53 1.28 -12.94
N GLY A 39 -29.42 1.42 -13.67
CA GLY A 39 -28.16 0.78 -13.36
C GLY A 39 -27.26 1.71 -12.55
N GLY A 40 -27.71 2.15 -11.38
CA GLY A 40 -26.79 2.67 -10.39
C GLY A 40 -25.86 1.53 -10.02
N PHE A 41 -24.58 1.64 -10.37
CA PHE A 41 -23.56 0.89 -9.66
C PHE A 41 -23.58 1.47 -8.25
N ASP A 42 -24.42 0.88 -7.39
CA ASP A 42 -24.24 1.04 -5.97
C ASP A 42 -22.80 0.59 -5.72
N PRO A 43 -21.90 1.43 -5.18
CA PRO A 43 -20.61 0.95 -4.75
C PRO A 43 -20.91 -0.21 -3.81
N LEU A 44 -20.49 -1.43 -4.17
CA LEU A 44 -20.62 -2.59 -3.30
C LEU A 44 -20.06 -2.14 -1.95
N GLU A 45 -20.93 -2.07 -0.93
CA GLU A 45 -20.53 -1.75 0.43
C GLU A 45 -19.35 -2.67 0.74
N LYS A 46 -18.16 -2.07 0.90
CA LYS A 46 -16.96 -2.82 1.27
C LYS A 46 -17.32 -3.44 2.61
N PRO A 47 -17.41 -4.77 2.74
CA PRO A 47 -17.85 -5.38 3.97
C PRO A 47 -16.95 -4.84 5.08
N GLU A 48 -17.55 -4.29 6.13
CA GLU A 48 -16.81 -3.92 7.33
C GLU A 48 -16.17 -5.21 7.83
N ALA A 49 -14.87 -5.36 7.59
CA ALA A 49 -14.12 -6.47 8.11
C ALA A 49 -14.10 -6.33 9.64
N ASP A 50 -14.43 -7.40 10.36
CA ASP A 50 -14.24 -7.45 11.80
C ASP A 50 -12.72 -7.37 12.08
N VAL A 51 -12.24 -6.16 12.37
CA VAL A 51 -10.82 -5.92 12.69
C VAL A 51 -10.60 -6.23 14.17
N ALA A 52 -9.82 -7.27 14.45
CA ALA A 52 -9.43 -7.61 15.81
C ALA A 52 -8.42 -6.59 16.38
N PRO A 53 -8.41 -6.35 17.70
CA PRO A 53 -7.40 -5.52 18.32
C PRO A 53 -6.02 -6.19 18.26
N LEU A 54 -4.97 -5.38 18.06
CA LEU A 54 -3.58 -5.84 18.17
C LEU A 54 -3.26 -6.29 19.61
N ALA A 55 -2.69 -7.47 19.75
CA ALA A 55 -2.13 -7.98 20.99
C ALA A 55 -0.64 -8.28 20.79
N VAL A 56 0.23 -7.43 21.34
CA VAL A 56 1.69 -7.57 21.22
C VAL A 56 2.14 -8.88 21.89
N GLY A 57 3.02 -9.62 21.20
CA GLY A 57 3.50 -10.94 21.60
C GLY A 57 2.54 -12.10 21.33
N GLU A 58 1.34 -11.83 20.79
CA GLU A 58 0.40 -12.86 20.35
C GLU A 58 0.48 -13.08 18.84
N ALA A 59 0.39 -14.35 18.44
CA ALA A 59 0.41 -14.74 17.04
C ALA A 59 -0.96 -14.45 16.39
N ALA A 60 -0.95 -13.68 15.31
CA ALA A 60 -2.10 -13.42 14.46
C ALA A 60 -2.03 -14.25 13.18
N ASP A 61 -3.08 -15.02 12.89
CA ASP A 61 -3.27 -15.66 11.58
C ASP A 61 -3.91 -14.64 10.64
N ILE A 62 -3.20 -14.32 9.56
CA ILE A 62 -3.63 -13.35 8.55
C ILE A 62 -3.89 -14.02 7.20
N GLY A 63 -3.97 -15.35 7.14
CA GLY A 63 -4.16 -16.10 5.89
C GLY A 63 -2.84 -16.72 5.44
N PRO A 64 -2.05 -16.10 4.53
CA PRO A 64 -0.79 -16.67 4.04
C PRO A 64 0.29 -16.79 5.13
N PHE A 65 0.17 -16.00 6.20
CA PHE A 65 1.17 -15.91 7.26
C PHE A 65 0.54 -15.98 8.64
N THR A 66 1.31 -16.50 9.59
CA THR A 66 1.15 -16.22 11.01
C THR A 66 2.21 -15.21 11.40
N VAL A 67 1.80 -14.08 11.97
CA VAL A 67 2.68 -12.98 12.35
C VAL A 67 2.56 -12.74 13.86
N THR A 68 3.68 -12.69 14.55
CA THR A 68 3.76 -12.22 15.94
C THR A 68 4.47 -10.88 15.95
N VAL A 69 3.85 -9.88 16.57
CA VAL A 69 4.43 -8.53 16.68
C VAL A 69 5.07 -8.37 18.05
N ASP A 70 6.36 -8.04 18.12
CA ASP A 70 7.08 -7.94 19.40
C ASP A 70 7.31 -6.51 19.85
N ARG A 71 7.89 -5.66 18.99
CA ARG A 71 8.25 -4.28 19.34
C ARG A 71 8.51 -3.42 18.12
N MET A 72 8.32 -2.11 18.27
CA MET A 72 8.69 -1.12 17.26
C MET A 72 9.75 -0.16 17.79
N ARG A 73 10.73 0.18 16.95
CA ARG A 73 11.81 1.10 17.31
C ARG A 73 12.19 2.01 16.15
N VAL A 74 12.74 3.17 16.49
CA VAL A 74 13.47 4.01 15.54
C VAL A 74 14.91 3.53 15.45
N VAL A 75 15.45 3.52 14.24
CA VAL A 75 16.85 3.21 13.96
C VAL A 75 17.39 4.31 13.05
N ASP A 76 18.57 4.83 13.37
CA ASP A 76 19.18 5.93 12.62
C ASP A 76 19.77 5.47 11.29
N GLU A 77 20.29 4.25 11.23
CA GLU A 77 20.88 3.69 10.01
C GLU A 77 20.62 2.18 9.92
N LEU A 78 20.35 1.71 8.70
CA LEU A 78 20.36 0.29 8.35
C LEU A 78 21.32 0.09 7.17
N PRO A 79 22.52 -0.48 7.39
CA PRO A 79 23.53 -0.62 6.36
C PRO A 79 23.01 -1.35 5.12
N GLY A 80 23.04 -0.69 3.95
CA GLY A 80 22.58 -1.24 2.67
C GLY A 80 21.07 -1.10 2.40
N ILE A 81 20.35 -0.39 3.27
CA ILE A 81 18.89 -0.18 3.19
C ILE A 81 18.60 1.32 3.20
N SER A 82 19.09 2.01 4.23
CA SER A 82 19.13 3.47 4.31
C SER A 82 20.58 3.84 4.61
N GLU A 83 21.28 4.36 3.60
CA GLU A 83 22.53 5.07 3.84
C GLU A 83 22.13 6.27 4.69
N GLY A 84 22.52 6.31 5.97
CA GLY A 84 22.04 7.30 6.93
C GLY A 84 22.27 8.72 6.42
N ASP A 85 21.28 9.27 5.76
CA ASP A 85 21.26 10.65 5.28
C ASP A 85 20.45 11.46 6.29
N ASP A 86 20.90 12.69 6.59
CA ASP A 86 20.27 13.58 7.60
C ASP A 86 18.78 13.88 7.34
N ASP A 87 18.24 13.43 6.22
CA ASP A 87 16.88 13.63 5.75
C ASP A 87 15.92 12.48 6.07
N THR A 88 16.43 11.30 6.45
CA THR A 88 15.61 10.09 6.62
C THR A 88 16.01 9.31 7.86
N ARG A 89 15.04 8.65 8.50
CA ARG A 89 15.25 7.68 9.57
C ARG A 89 14.41 6.44 9.32
N VAL A 90 14.72 5.34 10.00
CA VAL A 90 13.99 4.09 9.82
C VAL A 90 13.11 3.77 11.02
N LEU A 91 11.85 3.46 10.77
CA LEU A 91 10.99 2.76 11.71
C LEU A 91 11.09 1.25 11.47
N ALA A 92 11.46 0.49 12.48
CA ALA A 92 11.61 -0.95 12.41
C ALA A 92 10.66 -1.66 13.38
N LEU A 93 9.75 -2.47 12.83
CA LEU A 93 8.91 -3.38 13.59
C LEU A 93 9.56 -4.76 13.62
N VAL A 94 9.90 -5.24 14.81
CA VAL A 94 10.44 -6.58 15.02
C VAL A 94 9.31 -7.55 15.38
N GLY A 95 9.36 -8.73 14.80
CA GLY A 95 8.41 -9.79 15.06
C GLY A 95 8.86 -11.13 14.50
N THR A 96 7.99 -12.15 14.59
CA THR A 96 8.18 -13.43 13.94
C THR A 96 7.14 -13.68 12.86
N VAL A 97 7.54 -14.42 11.83
CA VAL A 97 6.64 -14.82 10.74
C VAL A 97 6.83 -16.29 10.38
N THR A 98 5.72 -16.97 10.10
CA THR A 98 5.69 -18.33 9.52
C THR A 98 4.65 -18.37 8.39
N ALA A 99 4.94 -19.06 7.28
CA ALA A 99 3.94 -19.33 6.24
C ALA A 99 2.98 -20.47 6.68
N THR A 100 1.67 -20.28 6.53
CA THR A 100 0.61 -21.20 7.04
C THR A 100 0.31 -22.39 6.12
N GLY A 101 0.75 -22.33 4.86
CA GLY A 101 0.48 -23.34 3.84
C GLY A 101 1.64 -24.31 3.56
N THR A 102 1.56 -25.03 2.45
CA THR A 102 2.61 -25.96 1.97
C THR A 102 3.44 -25.40 0.80
N THR A 103 3.13 -24.19 0.35
CA THR A 103 3.81 -23.50 -0.75
C THR A 103 4.53 -22.28 -0.25
N THR A 104 5.72 -22.02 -0.80
CA THR A 104 6.48 -20.78 -0.64
C THR A 104 5.62 -19.56 -0.91
N GLN A 105 5.65 -18.58 -0.01
CA GLN A 105 4.99 -17.29 -0.21
C GLN A 105 6.03 -16.23 -0.58
N TYR A 106 5.62 -15.21 -1.34
CA TYR A 106 6.49 -14.13 -1.77
C TYR A 106 6.72 -13.11 -0.65
N GLY A 107 7.95 -12.60 -0.53
CA GLY A 107 8.31 -11.55 0.42
C GLY A 107 7.55 -10.25 0.21
N ALA A 108 7.25 -9.88 -1.04
CA ALA A 108 6.42 -8.71 -1.34
C ALA A 108 5.00 -8.83 -0.75
N MET A 109 4.38 -10.02 -0.80
CA MET A 109 3.08 -10.23 -0.16
C MET A 109 3.18 -10.07 1.36
N LEU A 110 4.31 -10.48 1.97
CA LEU A 110 4.55 -10.30 3.40
C LEU A 110 4.72 -8.81 3.75
N SER A 111 5.50 -8.05 2.99
CA SER A 111 5.70 -6.62 3.24
C SER A 111 4.39 -5.82 3.10
N GLU A 112 3.58 -6.17 2.10
CA GLU A 112 2.20 -5.66 1.92
C GLU A 112 1.22 -6.10 3.01
N SER A 113 1.56 -7.09 3.84
CA SER A 113 0.66 -7.60 4.88
C SER A 113 0.76 -6.84 6.21
N VAL A 114 1.76 -5.96 6.34
CA VAL A 114 2.02 -5.21 7.56
C VAL A 114 2.18 -3.75 7.20
N ALA A 115 1.31 -2.89 7.74
CA ALA A 115 1.23 -1.49 7.35
C ALA A 115 1.12 -0.55 8.56
N LEU A 116 1.60 0.68 8.39
CA LEU A 116 1.44 1.77 9.34
C LEU A 116 0.34 2.71 8.88
N ASP A 117 -0.58 3.06 9.79
CA ASP A 117 -1.68 3.97 9.52
C ASP A 117 -1.45 5.32 10.20
N GLY A 118 -1.54 6.41 9.43
CA GLY A 118 -1.48 7.78 9.95
C GLY A 118 -0.16 8.22 10.58
N VAL A 119 0.96 7.53 10.33
CA VAL A 119 2.27 7.89 10.89
C VAL A 119 2.88 9.08 10.12
N PRO A 120 3.14 10.23 10.78
CA PRO A 120 3.68 11.40 10.11
C PRO A 120 5.06 11.14 9.49
N GLY A 121 5.30 11.65 8.27
CA GLY A 121 6.60 11.57 7.60
C GLY A 121 6.92 10.23 6.96
N VAL A 122 6.07 9.20 7.11
CA VAL A 122 6.17 7.97 6.32
C VAL A 122 5.53 8.25 4.95
N PRO A 123 6.29 8.18 3.84
CA PRO A 123 5.75 8.51 2.52
C PRO A 123 4.75 7.44 2.08
N ALA A 124 3.68 7.87 1.43
CA ALA A 124 2.73 6.96 0.76
C ALA A 124 3.33 6.35 -0.51
N GLU A 125 4.51 6.77 -0.95
CA GLU A 125 5.20 6.16 -2.09
C GLU A 125 5.92 4.90 -1.61
N VAL A 126 5.41 3.74 -2.04
CA VAL A 126 5.94 2.42 -1.65
C VAL A 126 6.97 1.92 -2.67
N LEU A 127 6.78 2.28 -3.94
CA LEU A 127 7.71 2.06 -5.05
C LEU A 127 7.73 3.30 -5.95
N PRO A 128 8.81 3.54 -6.73
CA PRO A 128 8.87 4.68 -7.66
C PRO A 128 7.65 4.74 -8.60
N GLY A 129 6.80 5.73 -8.41
CA GLY A 129 5.57 5.92 -9.19
C GLY A 129 4.35 5.11 -8.72
N GLU A 130 4.42 4.42 -7.59
CA GLU A 130 3.30 3.78 -6.91
C GLU A 130 3.05 4.46 -5.55
N THR A 131 1.95 5.19 -5.48
CA THR A 131 1.53 5.92 -4.28
C THR A 131 0.25 5.31 -3.73
N THR A 132 0.23 4.98 -2.44
CA THR A 132 -0.98 4.68 -1.69
C THR A 132 -1.91 5.89 -1.69
N ASP A 133 -3.22 5.67 -1.71
CA ASP A 133 -4.18 6.77 -1.67
C ASP A 133 -4.05 7.55 -0.34
N PRO A 134 -4.32 8.87 -0.33
CA PRO A 134 -4.23 9.67 0.89
C PRO A 134 -5.11 9.10 2.01
N GLY A 135 -4.50 8.72 3.13
CA GLY A 135 -5.20 8.16 4.29
C GLY A 135 -5.37 6.64 4.28
N GLU A 136 -4.77 5.94 3.32
CA GLU A 136 -4.63 4.49 3.39
C GLU A 136 -3.36 4.10 4.19
N PRO A 137 -3.37 2.93 4.87
CA PRO A 137 -2.20 2.41 5.56
C PRO A 137 -1.02 2.19 4.61
N VAL A 138 0.18 2.58 5.02
CA VAL A 138 1.41 2.45 4.24
C VAL A 138 2.07 1.11 4.57
N PRO A 139 2.19 0.17 3.61
CA PRO A 139 2.84 -1.13 3.84
C PRO A 139 4.33 -0.96 4.14
N ALA A 140 4.93 -1.99 4.75
CA ALA A 140 6.38 -2.03 4.92
C ALA A 140 7.06 -2.00 3.54
N GLY A 141 8.11 -1.17 3.42
CA GLY A 141 8.90 -1.12 2.19
C GLY A 141 9.66 -2.43 1.98
N ASP A 142 10.29 -2.92 3.05
CA ASP A 142 11.11 -4.12 3.04
C ASP A 142 10.99 -4.93 4.33
N VAL A 143 11.39 -6.19 4.24
CA VAL A 143 11.44 -7.13 5.37
C VAL A 143 12.81 -7.79 5.40
N TYR A 144 13.47 -7.75 6.56
CA TYR A 144 14.81 -8.29 6.75
C TYR A 144 14.83 -9.39 7.78
N VAL A 145 15.61 -10.44 7.52
CA VAL A 145 15.86 -11.51 8.49
C VAL A 145 16.84 -11.00 9.55
N MET A 146 16.44 -11.04 10.82
CA MET A 146 17.25 -10.49 11.92
C MET A 146 18.57 -11.24 12.13
N ALA A 147 18.64 -12.51 11.75
CA ALA A 147 19.81 -13.35 11.96
C ALA A 147 21.02 -12.93 11.10
N ASP A 148 20.79 -12.40 9.90
CA ASP A 148 21.85 -12.10 8.92
C ASP A 148 21.67 -10.77 8.16
N GLY A 149 20.59 -10.04 8.41
CA GLY A 149 20.29 -8.76 7.78
C GLY A 149 19.91 -8.87 6.29
N THR A 150 19.66 -10.07 5.78
CA THR A 150 19.27 -10.24 4.38
C THR A 150 17.79 -9.92 4.15
N ARG A 151 17.47 -9.36 2.99
CA ARG A 151 16.07 -9.13 2.56
C ARG A 151 15.36 -10.48 2.40
N LEU A 152 14.18 -10.60 3.01
CA LEU A 152 13.37 -11.81 2.94
C LEU A 152 12.48 -11.79 1.69
N ASP A 153 12.99 -12.32 0.59
CA ASP A 153 12.24 -12.37 -0.68
C ASP A 153 11.26 -13.54 -0.80
N ALA A 154 11.38 -14.55 0.07
CA ALA A 154 10.52 -15.73 0.06
C ALA A 154 10.38 -16.33 1.46
N VAL A 155 9.15 -16.65 1.85
CA VAL A 155 8.82 -17.28 3.13
C VAL A 155 8.51 -18.75 2.89
N GLN A 156 9.40 -19.61 3.36
CA GLN A 156 9.22 -21.07 3.22
C GLN A 156 8.28 -21.63 4.29
N PRO A 157 7.35 -22.52 3.92
CA PRO A 157 6.56 -23.33 4.84
C PRO A 157 7.40 -24.05 5.91
N GLY A 158 6.91 -24.03 7.15
CA GLY A 158 7.50 -24.77 8.26
C GLY A 158 8.80 -24.18 8.82
N LEU A 159 9.20 -22.99 8.36
CA LEU A 159 10.27 -22.20 8.96
C LEU A 159 9.68 -20.95 9.61
N GLU A 160 10.12 -20.67 10.83
CA GLU A 160 9.87 -19.42 11.54
C GLU A 160 11.05 -18.49 11.29
N TYR A 161 10.75 -17.23 10.96
CA TYR A 161 11.74 -16.18 10.74
C TYR A 161 11.53 -15.09 11.78
N GLU A 162 12.59 -14.70 12.49
CA GLU A 162 12.63 -13.43 13.21
C GLU A 162 12.99 -12.33 12.21
N VAL A 163 12.10 -11.34 12.06
CA VAL A 163 12.17 -10.34 10.99
C VAL A 163 12.04 -8.92 11.52
N ALA A 164 12.56 -7.97 10.76
CA ALA A 164 12.28 -6.55 10.87
C ALA A 164 11.54 -6.06 9.62
N PHE A 165 10.32 -5.55 9.80
CA PHE A 165 9.61 -4.76 8.79
C PHE A 165 10.06 -3.32 8.90
N VAL A 166 10.39 -2.68 7.77
CA VAL A 166 10.96 -1.33 7.77
C VAL A 166 10.13 -0.33 6.97
N TRP A 167 10.09 0.88 7.49
CA TRP A 167 9.56 2.08 6.82
C TRP A 167 10.59 3.19 6.91
N GLU A 168 10.80 3.88 5.79
CA GLU A 168 11.51 5.15 5.80
C GLU A 168 10.57 6.25 6.30
N GLN A 169 11.09 7.13 7.14
CA GLN A 169 10.37 8.27 7.69
C GLN A 169 11.23 9.52 7.52
N ASP A 170 10.63 10.62 7.06
CA ASP A 170 11.29 11.92 6.99
C ASP A 170 11.82 12.30 8.39
N ALA A 171 13.13 12.55 8.49
CA ALA A 171 13.80 12.89 9.73
C ALA A 171 13.28 14.23 10.32
N ARG A 172 12.65 15.09 9.51
CA ARG A 172 12.02 16.35 9.95
C ARG A 172 10.67 16.16 10.62
N ALA A 173 9.99 15.03 10.42
CA ALA A 173 8.75 14.74 11.11
C ALA A 173 9.04 14.41 12.58
N ASP A 174 8.10 14.64 13.49
CA ASP A 174 8.25 14.21 14.88
C ASP A 174 8.25 12.68 14.97
N VAL A 175 9.08 12.12 15.86
CA VAL A 175 9.03 10.68 16.18
C VAL A 175 7.74 10.43 16.97
N PRO A 176 6.85 9.56 16.49
CA PRO A 176 5.66 9.21 17.27
C PRO A 176 6.06 8.38 18.49
N SER A 177 5.42 8.59 19.64
CA SER A 177 5.55 7.68 20.79
C SER A 177 4.77 6.38 20.60
N GLU A 178 3.75 6.41 19.75
CA GLU A 178 2.87 5.28 19.41
C GLU A 178 2.57 5.32 17.91
N ALA A 179 2.61 4.16 17.25
CA ALA A 179 2.24 4.02 15.84
C ALA A 179 1.07 3.06 15.71
N ARG A 180 0.11 3.38 14.84
CA ARG A 180 -1.03 2.49 14.56
C ARG A 180 -0.60 1.45 13.52
N LEU A 181 -0.53 0.20 13.95
CA LEU A 181 -0.20 -0.94 13.10
C LEU A 181 -1.47 -1.57 12.55
N VAL A 182 -1.44 -1.98 11.29
CA VAL A 182 -2.51 -2.71 10.60
C VAL A 182 -1.93 -3.97 9.97
N LEU A 183 -2.45 -5.14 10.34
CA LEU A 183 -2.15 -6.40 9.67
C LEU A 183 -3.25 -6.69 8.65
N ILE A 184 -2.83 -6.90 7.40
CA ILE A 184 -3.69 -7.10 6.24
C ILE A 184 -3.75 -8.59 5.94
N GLY A 185 -4.93 -9.16 6.14
CA GLY A 185 -5.20 -10.55 5.85
C GLY A 185 -5.64 -10.80 4.42
N ARG A 186 -5.53 -12.05 3.96
CA ARG A 186 -5.98 -12.50 2.64
C ARG A 186 -6.73 -13.82 2.75
N THR A 187 -7.65 -14.05 1.82
CA THR A 187 -8.43 -15.29 1.73
C THR A 187 -7.90 -16.17 0.61
N LEU A 188 -7.66 -17.46 0.89
CA LEU A 188 -7.29 -18.43 -0.14
C LEU A 188 -8.49 -18.74 -1.02
N ARG A 189 -8.36 -18.54 -2.33
CA ARG A 189 -9.40 -18.81 -3.31
C ARG A 189 -8.85 -19.56 -4.50
N GLN A 190 -9.66 -20.45 -5.03
CA GLN A 190 -9.36 -21.12 -6.28
C GLN A 190 -9.77 -20.25 -7.46
N SER A 191 -8.84 -20.02 -8.38
CA SER A 191 -9.08 -19.40 -9.68
C SER A 191 -10.06 -20.25 -10.50
N SER A 192 -11.05 -19.60 -11.12
CA SER A 192 -12.02 -20.28 -12.00
C SER A 192 -11.48 -20.56 -13.40
N ILE A 193 -10.32 -20.00 -13.76
CA ILE A 193 -9.74 -20.12 -15.11
C ILE A 193 -8.76 -21.30 -15.18
N ASP A 194 -7.83 -21.37 -14.23
CA ASP A 194 -6.74 -22.35 -14.21
C ASP A 194 -6.73 -23.25 -12.97
N HIS A 195 -7.70 -23.07 -12.05
CA HIS A 195 -7.85 -23.85 -10.82
C HIS A 195 -6.64 -23.78 -9.87
N SER A 196 -5.80 -22.76 -10.00
CA SER A 196 -4.75 -22.45 -9.02
C SER A 196 -5.36 -21.88 -7.75
N ASP A 197 -4.76 -22.16 -6.59
CA ASP A 197 -5.15 -21.54 -5.32
C ASP A 197 -4.28 -20.29 -5.10
N GLU A 198 -4.93 -19.14 -4.91
CA GLU A 198 -4.29 -17.84 -4.75
C GLU A 198 -4.81 -17.13 -3.50
N TRP A 199 -3.92 -16.40 -2.81
CA TRP A 199 -4.30 -15.53 -1.70
C TRP A 199 -4.80 -14.19 -2.25
N LEU A 200 -6.08 -13.91 -2.06
CA LEU A 200 -6.77 -12.74 -2.61
C LEU A 200 -7.49 -11.94 -1.53
N ASP A 201 -8.17 -10.87 -1.94
CA ASP A 201 -9.02 -10.03 -1.10
C ASP A 201 -8.28 -9.43 0.12
N PRO A 202 -7.26 -8.58 -0.09
CA PRO A 202 -6.53 -7.96 1.00
C PRO A 202 -7.47 -7.06 1.83
N LEU A 203 -7.61 -7.36 3.11
CA LEU A 203 -8.43 -6.60 4.05
C LEU A 203 -7.73 -6.51 5.42
N PRO A 204 -7.84 -5.38 6.14
CA PRO A 204 -7.43 -5.31 7.54
C PRO A 204 -8.12 -6.38 8.38
N VAL A 205 -7.36 -7.15 9.15
CA VAL A 205 -7.88 -8.18 10.06
C VAL A 205 -7.45 -7.96 11.50
N VAL A 206 -6.32 -7.29 11.72
CA VAL A 206 -5.86 -6.86 13.04
C VAL A 206 -5.40 -5.41 12.96
N ALA A 207 -5.74 -4.59 13.94
CA ALA A 207 -5.19 -3.25 14.06
C ALA A 207 -5.07 -2.80 15.52
N GLY A 208 -4.11 -1.95 15.80
CA GLY A 208 -3.94 -1.34 17.12
C GLY A 208 -2.65 -0.56 17.23
N ASP A 209 -2.52 0.16 18.34
CA ASP A 209 -1.37 1.02 18.58
C ASP A 209 -0.23 0.22 19.21
N ILE A 210 1.00 0.50 18.79
CA ILE A 210 2.22 -0.08 19.35
C ILE A 210 3.17 1.05 19.80
N GLU A 211 3.78 0.87 20.97
CA GLU A 211 4.79 1.81 21.48
C GLU A 211 6.02 1.82 20.57
N VAL A 212 6.49 3.02 20.24
CA VAL A 212 7.69 3.23 19.43
C VAL A 212 8.82 3.66 20.35
N THR A 213 9.86 2.83 20.42
CA THR A 213 11.04 3.14 21.22
C THR A 213 12.02 4.00 20.40
N GLU A 214 12.40 5.16 20.92
CA GLU A 214 13.45 6.00 20.35
C GLU A 214 14.82 5.28 20.32
N PRO A 215 15.76 5.71 19.47
CA PRO A 215 17.10 5.15 19.49
C PRO A 215 17.69 5.38 20.88
N SER A 216 18.16 4.31 21.55
CA SER A 216 18.90 4.50 22.80
C SER A 216 20.17 5.27 22.44
N ALA A 217 20.29 6.51 22.91
CA ALA A 217 21.56 7.21 22.88
C ALA A 217 22.59 6.31 23.57
N GLU A 218 23.59 5.83 22.82
CA GLU A 218 24.68 5.07 23.42
C GLU A 218 25.27 5.91 24.58
N PRO A 219 25.54 5.30 25.75
CA PRO A 219 26.18 6.01 26.82
C PRO A 219 27.55 6.45 26.32
N THR A 220 27.73 7.75 26.12
CA THR A 220 29.04 8.35 25.86
C THR A 220 30.00 7.84 26.92
N GLU A 221 30.91 6.94 26.56
CA GLU A 221 32.02 6.55 27.42
C GLU A 221 32.73 7.84 27.86
N PRO A 222 32.89 8.08 29.17
CA PRO A 222 33.62 9.25 29.62
C PRO A 222 35.04 9.14 29.08
N ALA A 223 35.43 10.15 28.30
CA ALA A 223 36.78 10.29 27.77
C ALA A 223 37.80 9.97 28.86
N GLU A 224 38.64 8.96 28.61
CA GLU A 224 39.79 8.67 29.46
C GLU A 224 40.64 9.95 29.54
N GLU A 225 40.61 10.62 30.70
CA GLU A 225 41.51 11.71 31.04
C GLU A 225 42.92 11.15 31.14
N ASP A 226 43.69 11.30 30.05
CA ASP A 226 45.12 11.04 30.00
C ASP A 226 45.83 11.94 31.05
N SER A 227 46.51 11.29 32.00
CA SER A 227 47.27 11.93 33.11
C SER A 227 48.77 11.97 32.84
#